data_AF-F4H258-F1
#
_entry.id   AF-F4H258-F1
#
_cell.length_a   1.000
_cell.length_b   1.000
_cell.length_c   1.000
_cell.angle_alpha   90.00
_cell.angle_beta   90.00
_cell.angle_gamma   90.00
#
_symmetry.space_group_name_H-M   'P 1'
#
loop_
_entity.id
_entity.type
_entity.pdbx_description
1 polymer ?
#
loop_
_entity_poly.entity_id
_entity_poly.type
_entity_poly.pdbx_seq_one_letter_code
_entity_poly.pdbx_strand_id
1 'polypeptide(L)' 'MSHSSPATMPGTTPVIDEQARLRCPRCNAPNVAVTTTDTDPNVAWTNHTVTCQSCHASNQLAIVSAFGQVVIRWLSD' A
#
# COMPACT_ATOMS: atom_id res chain seq x y z
N MET A 1 13.16 -37.49 15.67
CA MET A 1 11.98 -36.96 14.96
C MET A 1 12.21 -35.47 14.77
N SER A 2 12.81 -35.09 13.64
CA SER A 2 13.14 -33.70 13.34
C SER A 2 11.84 -32.94 13.07
N HIS A 3 11.48 -32.03 13.97
CA HIS A 3 10.40 -31.09 13.76
C HIS A 3 10.90 -30.03 12.78
N SER A 4 10.49 -30.16 11.51
CA SER A 4 10.61 -29.08 10.54
C SER A 4 9.72 -27.93 11.01
N SER A 5 10.32 -26.91 11.62
CA SER A 5 9.64 -25.63 11.87
C SER A 5 9.07 -25.11 10.55
N PRO A 6 7.84 -24.59 10.52
CA PRO A 6 7.31 -23.95 9.32
C PRO A 6 8.23 -22.79 8.96
N ALA A 7 8.74 -22.78 7.72
CA ALA A 7 9.51 -21.66 7.21
C ALA A 7 8.59 -20.45 7.15
N THR A 8 8.76 -19.50 8.08
CA THR A 8 8.23 -18.15 7.95
C THR A 8 8.83 -17.57 6.67
N MET A 9 8.04 -17.50 5.59
CA MET A 9 8.50 -16.88 4.35
C MET A 9 8.83 -15.41 4.63
N PRO A 10 10.05 -14.92 4.36
CA PRO A 10 10.34 -13.50 4.44
C PRO A 10 9.64 -12.78 3.27
N GLY A 11 8.68 -11.91 3.61
CA GLY A 11 7.78 -11.23 2.67
C GLY A 11 6.31 -11.50 3.05
N THR A 12 5.35 -10.60 2.89
CA THR A 12 5.30 -9.47 1.96
C THR A 12 4.07 -8.61 2.27
N THR A 13 4.01 -7.93 3.43
CA THR A 13 3.08 -6.81 3.58
C THR A 13 3.87 -5.55 3.29
N PRO A 14 3.76 -4.97 2.07
CA PRO A 14 4.42 -3.72 1.78
C PRO A 14 3.89 -2.66 2.75
N VAL A 15 4.77 -2.12 3.57
CA VAL A 15 4.44 -1.00 4.45
C VAL A 15 4.62 0.27 3.63
N ILE A 16 3.59 1.11 3.58
CA ILE A 16 3.74 2.47 3.03
C ILE A 16 4.68 3.21 3.98
N ASP A 17 5.89 3.49 3.51
CA ASP A 17 6.77 4.43 4.18
C ASP A 17 6.12 5.82 4.06
N GLU A 18 5.67 6.38 5.18
CA GLU A 18 5.09 7.73 5.23
C GLU A 18 6.11 8.81 4.83
N GLN A 19 7.42 8.50 4.84
CA GLN A 19 8.48 9.34 4.29
C GLN A 19 8.67 9.18 2.78
N ALA A 20 8.08 8.15 2.15
CA ALA A 20 8.18 7.90 0.72
C ALA A 20 7.27 8.84 -0.08
N ARG A 21 7.49 10.16 0.03
CA ARG A 21 7.12 11.23 -0.91
C ARG A 21 5.73 11.10 -1.57
N LEU A 22 4.75 10.48 -0.92
CA LEU A 22 3.47 10.20 -1.54
C LEU A 22 2.72 11.53 -1.59
N ARG A 23 2.58 12.09 -2.79
CA ARG A 23 1.92 13.39 -2.99
C ARG A 23 0.50 13.18 -3.45
N CYS A 24 -0.41 13.99 -2.92
CA CYS A 24 -1.80 13.99 -3.38
C CYS A 24 -1.85 14.27 -4.89
N PRO A 25 -2.54 13.44 -5.69
CA PRO A 25 -2.60 13.63 -7.14
C PRO A 25 -3.39 14.88 -7.54
N ARG A 26 -4.22 15.45 -6.66
CA ARG A 26 -5.00 16.66 -6.94
C ARG A 26 -4.26 17.96 -6.66
N CYS A 27 -3.65 18.09 -5.48
CA CYS A 27 -3.04 19.35 -5.05
C CYS A 27 -1.52 19.27 -4.83
N ASN A 28 -0.91 18.11 -5.09
CA ASN A 28 0.52 17.84 -4.94
C ASN A 28 1.07 18.02 -3.49
N ALA A 29 0.18 18.18 -2.51
CA ALA A 29 0.56 18.28 -1.11
C ALA A 29 1.15 16.95 -0.60
N PRO A 30 2.20 17.00 0.24
CA PRO A 30 2.84 15.79 0.78
C PRO A 30 2.06 15.18 1.95
N ASN A 31 1.06 15.89 2.49
CA ASN A 31 0.32 15.44 3.66
C ASN A 31 -0.88 14.59 3.22
N VAL A 32 -0.70 13.29 3.24
CA VAL A 32 -1.70 12.28 2.90
C VAL A 32 -1.77 11.24 4.01
N ALA A 33 -2.97 10.79 4.36
CA ALA A 33 -3.21 9.81 5.40
C ALA A 33 -3.94 8.60 4.82
N VAL A 34 -3.49 7.40 5.17
CA VAL A 34 -4.20 6.15 4.83
C VAL A 34 -5.41 6.03 5.76
N THR A 35 -6.61 5.97 5.19
CA THR A 35 -7.88 5.91 5.93
C THR A 35 -8.52 4.55 5.89
N THR A 36 -8.26 3.75 4.85
CA THR A 36 -8.75 2.38 4.74
C THR A 36 -7.70 1.52 4.06
N THR A 37 -7.59 0.28 4.50
CA THR A 37 -6.75 -0.74 3.87
C THR A 37 -7.64 -1.95 3.60
N ASP A 38 -7.68 -2.37 2.35
CA ASP A 38 -8.43 -3.53 1.86
C ASP A 38 -7.44 -4.55 1.31
N THR A 39 -7.41 -5.72 1.95
CA THR A 39 -6.51 -6.83 1.62
C THR A 39 -7.37 -8.04 1.31
N ASP A 40 -7.39 -8.48 0.05
CA ASP A 40 -8.00 -9.74 -0.34
C ASP A 40 -6.92 -10.83 -0.37
N PRO A 41 -7.05 -11.90 0.43
CA PRO A 41 -6.05 -12.97 0.50
C PRO A 41 -5.90 -13.76 -0.81
N ASN A 42 -6.82 -13.60 -1.77
CA ASN A 42 -6.79 -14.26 -3.07
C ASN A 42 -6.06 -13.45 -4.15
N VAL A 43 -5.67 -12.20 -3.87
CA VAL A 43 -4.96 -11.33 -4.82
C VAL A 43 -3.62 -10.88 -4.25
N ALA A 44 -2.65 -10.65 -5.14
CA ALA A 44 -1.29 -10.24 -4.75
C ALA A 44 -1.14 -8.71 -4.53
N TRP A 45 -2.25 -8.00 -4.34
CA TRP A 45 -2.25 -6.55 -4.13
C TRP A 45 -3.05 -6.15 -2.90
N THR A 46 -2.73 -4.98 -2.37
CA THR A 46 -3.45 -4.32 -1.28
C THR A 46 -3.93 -2.97 -1.79
N ASN A 47 -5.21 -2.69 -1.59
CA ASN A 47 -5.80 -1.40 -1.92
C ASN A 47 -5.87 -0.53 -0.67
N HIS A 48 -5.52 0.74 -0.81
CA HIS A 48 -5.60 1.73 0.25
C HIS A 48 -6.47 2.89 -0.22
N THR A 49 -7.35 3.36 0.66
CA THR A 49 -7.95 4.68 0.51
C THR A 49 -7.04 5.67 1.20
N VAL A 50 -6.62 6.70 0.46
CA VAL A 50 -5.73 7.74 0.95
C VAL A 50 -6.44 9.09 0.87
N THR A 51 -6.54 9.79 1.99
CA THR A 51 -7.15 11.11 2.09
C THR A 51 -6.07 12.17 2.25
N CYS A 52 -6.08 13.17 1.35
CA CYS A 52 -5.20 14.32 1.47
C CYS A 52 -5.68 15.24 2.59
N GLN A 53 -4.80 15.57 3.52
CA GLN A 53 -5.14 16.46 4.63
C GLN A 53 -5.20 17.94 4.23
N SER A 54 -4.69 18.29 3.04
CA SER A 54 -4.69 19.68 2.54
C SER A 54 -5.90 20.04 1.68
N CYS A 55 -6.37 19.13 0.81
CA CYS A 55 -7.53 19.38 -0.06
C CYS A 55 -8.72 18.46 0.23
N HIS A 56 -8.61 17.57 1.22
CA HIS A 56 -9.63 16.61 1.63
C HIS A 56 -10.10 15.64 0.55
N ALA A 57 -9.41 15.57 -0.59
CA ALA A 57 -9.68 14.59 -1.63
C ALA A 57 -9.25 13.19 -1.18
N SER A 58 -10.15 12.22 -1.35
CA SER A 58 -9.85 10.80 -1.20
C SER A 58 -9.53 10.19 -2.56
N ASN A 59 -8.47 9.39 -2.62
CA ASN A 59 -8.06 8.67 -3.82
C ASN A 59 -7.71 7.23 -3.44
N GLN A 60 -7.83 6.30 -4.40
CA GLN A 60 -7.42 4.92 -4.19
C GLN A 60 -5.95 4.74 -4.60
N LEU A 61 -5.22 3.95 -3.83
CA LEU A 61 -3.83 3.59 -4.04
C LEU A 61 -3.72 2.06 -4.02
N ALA A 62 -3.29 1.46 -5.11
CA ALA A 62 -2.95 0.04 -5.15
C ALA A 62 -1.45 -0.14 -4.87
N ILE A 63 -1.14 -1.12 -4.02
CA ILE A 63 0.22 -1.57 -3.77
C ILE A 63 0.28 -3.04 -4.15
N VAL A 64 1.12 -3.34 -5.14
CA VAL A 64 1.33 -4.69 -5.66
C VAL A 64 2.74 -5.11 -5.28
N SER A 65 2.87 -6.24 -4.59
CA SER A 65 4.18 -6.82 -4.31
C SER A 65 4.31 -8.16 -5.03
N ALA A 66 5.13 -8.21 -6.07
CA ALA A 66 5.34 -9.41 -6.87
C ALA A 66 6.82 -9.55 -7.23
N PHE A 67 7.35 -10.77 -7.11
CA PHE A 67 8.72 -11.13 -7.53
C PHE A 67 9.83 -10.19 -6.99
N GLY A 68 9.71 -9.74 -5.73
CA GLY A 68 10.68 -8.83 -5.10
C GLY A 68 10.58 -7.37 -5.53
N GLN A 69 9.56 -7.01 -6.32
CA GLN A 69 9.25 -5.64 -6.70
C GLN A 69 7.99 -5.17 -5.98
N VAL A 70 8.00 -3.91 -5.53
CA VAL A 70 6.84 -3.22 -4.98
C VAL A 70 6.44 -2.11 -5.95
N VAL A 71 5.22 -2.19 -6.47
CA VAL A 71 4.64 -1.20 -7.37
C VAL A 71 3.55 -0.45 -6.62
N ILE A 72 3.65 0.87 -6.59
CA ILE A 72 2.65 1.77 -6.00
C ILE A 72 2.00 2.55 -7.12
N ARG A 73 0.67 2.51 -7.22
CA ARG A 73 -0.09 3.20 -8.28
C ARG A 73 -1.35 3.85 -7.72
N TRP A 74 -1.54 5.13 -8.05
CA TRP A 74 -2.84 5.79 -7.88
C TRP A 74 -3.85 5.15 -8.84
N LEU A 75 -4.96 4.66 -8.29
CA LEU A 75 -6.11 4.23 -9.05
C LEU A 75 -6.98 5.47 -9.25
N SER A 76 -6.97 6.00 -10.46
CA SER A 76 -7.96 6.99 -10.88
C SER A 76 -9.32 6.30 -10.97
N ASP A 77 -10.37 6.97 -10.49
CA ASP A 77 -11.72 6.73 -11.00
C ASP A 77 -11.80 7.30 -12.43
#